data_AF-A0A976DWM4-F1
#
_entry.id   AF-A0A976DWM4-F1
#
_cell.length_a   1.000
_cell.length_b   1.000
_cell.length_c   1.000
_cell.angle_alpha   90.00
_cell.angle_beta   90.00
_cell.angle_gamma   90.00
#
_symmetry.space_group_name_H-M   'P 1'
#
loop_
_entity.id
_entity.type
_entity.pdbx_description
1 polymer ?
#
loop_
_entity_poly.entity_id
_entity_poly.type
_entity_poly.pdbx_seq_one_letter_code
_entity_poly.pdbx_strand_id
1 'polypeptide(L)'
;MPMNLSQDTCHRWLLGLLLLPFLSVSQTQIVLKTEHIGGVAKGFFVVEVQDTRKVTANVGNVFDAKNQRTVALLENNAVRTLQGFFNRNFNPDNTDSLTAIALVIKELKFSERSMSPTKIAGELTTHFSFEAYQNGRQVPLTGGSSTSTYTRDPRQNEMLEQMLRQALGNQIRNFGKWYAQNSNTFDKLTRRVEVIFDEARQLDADTIIDYASTRPLTWTDFRGRPSLVSRWAAQVFTSFGFEARSTIKNRVVQLHVRTNVWLDKTISWGRANAKNDYVLAHEQLHFDITQLTALRFKKKIKNLIFSTEDYSSEIQYQYLEFFRDLGQLQQQYDDETNHGLNQAKQYFWAAKIKQELKNFEGE
;
A
#
# COMPACT_ATOMS: atom_id res chain seq x y z
N MET A 1 -25.59 1.19 97.15
CA MET A 1 -25.73 0.35 95.94
C MET A 1 -26.29 1.22 94.83
N PRO A 2 -25.86 1.05 93.57
CA PRO A 2 -24.61 1.51 92.91
C PRO A 2 -24.83 2.93 92.28
N MET A 3 -24.01 3.60 91.46
CA MET A 3 -22.93 3.19 90.56
C MET A 3 -22.11 4.45 90.15
N ASN A 4 -20.80 4.27 90.03
CA ASN A 4 -19.79 5.23 89.54
C ASN A 4 -19.99 5.58 88.05
N LEU A 5 -19.68 6.83 87.70
CA LEU A 5 -19.24 7.26 86.37
C LEU A 5 -17.76 7.62 86.47
N SER A 6 -16.89 6.84 85.83
CA SER A 6 -15.44 7.07 85.74
C SER A 6 -15.07 7.38 84.29
N GLN A 7 -14.16 8.34 84.16
CA GLN A 7 -13.67 8.98 82.94
C GLN A 7 -12.94 8.01 82.00
N ASP A 8 -13.20 8.17 80.70
CA ASP A 8 -12.49 7.51 79.60
C ASP A 8 -11.10 8.12 79.37
N THR A 9 -10.10 7.26 79.29
CA THR A 9 -8.70 7.58 78.99
C THR A 9 -8.45 7.56 77.48
N CYS A 10 -8.04 8.70 76.92
CA CYS A 10 -7.60 8.84 75.54
C CYS A 10 -6.19 8.27 75.36
N HIS A 11 -6.05 7.13 74.66
CA HIS A 11 -4.75 6.57 74.28
C HIS A 11 -4.24 7.20 72.98
N ARG A 12 -3.13 7.96 73.08
CA ARG A 12 -2.33 8.45 71.95
C ARG A 12 -1.55 7.27 71.32
N TRP A 13 -1.88 6.93 70.08
CA TRP A 13 -1.01 6.11 69.23
C TRP A 13 -0.01 7.02 68.51
N LEU A 14 1.27 6.96 68.90
CA LEU A 14 2.37 7.48 68.10
C LEU A 14 2.64 6.51 66.94
N LEU A 15 2.17 6.84 65.74
CA LEU A 15 2.68 6.21 64.51
C LEU A 15 4.07 6.77 64.22
N GLY A 16 5.10 5.96 64.43
CA GLY A 16 6.45 6.22 63.93
C GLY A 16 6.47 6.11 62.40
N LEU A 17 6.69 7.23 61.72
CA LEU A 17 6.90 7.28 60.28
C LEU A 17 8.29 6.69 59.96
N LEU A 18 8.33 5.42 59.55
CA LEU A 18 9.54 4.79 59.01
C LEU A 18 9.85 5.41 57.64
N LEU A 19 10.75 6.40 57.62
CA LEU A 19 11.41 6.90 56.41
C LEU A 19 12.30 5.78 55.86
N LEU A 20 11.76 5.01 54.91
CA LEU A 20 12.57 4.13 54.06
C LEU A 20 13.52 5.02 53.23
N PRO A 21 14.84 4.82 53.30
CA PRO A 21 15.76 5.54 52.45
C PRO A 21 15.46 5.17 50.99
N PHE A 22 15.07 6.16 50.18
CA PHE A 22 15.08 6.02 48.73
C PHE A 22 16.53 5.73 48.32
N LEU A 23 16.83 4.47 48.02
CA LEU A 23 18.10 4.09 47.40
C LEU A 23 18.17 4.78 46.04
N SER A 24 18.93 5.87 45.95
CA SER A 24 19.24 6.48 44.66
C SER A 24 20.10 5.49 43.87
N VAL A 25 19.52 4.86 42.86
CA VAL A 25 20.30 4.07 41.90
C VAL A 25 21.21 5.05 41.15
N SER A 26 22.53 4.81 41.16
CA SER A 26 23.49 5.60 40.37
C SER A 26 23.09 5.55 38.89
N GLN A 27 23.23 6.68 38.19
CA GLN A 27 22.83 6.85 36.79
C GLN A 27 23.98 7.44 35.97
N THR A 28 24.19 6.92 34.77
CA THR A 28 25.08 7.51 33.75
C THR A 28 24.24 8.08 32.63
N GLN A 29 24.35 9.39 32.41
CA GLN A 29 23.63 10.10 31.37
C GLN A 29 24.45 10.15 30.08
N ILE A 30 23.83 9.77 28.96
CA ILE A 30 24.38 9.85 27.60
C ILE A 30 23.68 11.01 26.88
N VAL A 31 24.46 11.98 26.41
CA VAL A 31 23.97 13.22 25.76
C VAL A 31 24.50 13.27 24.34
N LEU A 32 23.64 13.06 23.33
CA LEU A 32 24.05 13.07 21.92
C LEU A 32 24.52 14.44 21.47
N LYS A 33 25.76 14.49 20.94
CA LYS A 33 26.36 15.71 20.40
C LYS A 33 25.70 16.07 19.06
N THR A 34 25.68 17.37 18.76
CA THR A 34 25.26 17.90 17.47
C THR A 34 26.42 17.81 16.50
N GLU A 35 26.35 16.88 15.56
CA GLU A 35 27.29 16.71 14.45
C GLU A 35 26.51 16.27 13.21
N HIS A 36 26.57 17.07 12.14
CA HIS A 36 25.80 16.85 10.91
C HIS A 36 26.13 15.50 10.27
N ILE A 37 25.10 14.72 9.92
CA ILE A 37 25.26 13.45 9.23
C ILE A 37 25.29 13.69 7.72
N GLY A 38 26.49 13.80 7.16
CA GLY A 38 26.69 13.87 5.70
C GLY A 38 26.48 12.54 4.98
N GLY A 39 26.29 12.61 3.66
CA GLY A 39 26.33 11.44 2.77
C GLY A 39 25.07 10.55 2.79
N VAL A 40 23.93 11.08 3.23
CA VAL A 40 22.63 10.38 3.18
C VAL A 40 21.90 10.77 1.90
N ALA A 41 21.21 9.80 1.27
CA ALA A 41 20.41 10.06 0.08
C ALA A 41 19.28 11.05 0.37
N LYS A 42 19.02 11.96 -0.58
CA LYS A 42 17.93 12.94 -0.50
C LYS A 42 16.59 12.27 -0.83
N GLY A 43 15.49 12.80 -0.30
CA GLY A 43 14.13 12.39 -0.69
C GLY A 43 13.22 11.96 0.47
N PHE A 44 13.74 11.84 1.68
CA PHE A 44 12.98 11.51 2.88
C PHE A 44 13.48 12.29 4.10
N PHE A 45 12.69 12.28 5.17
CA PHE A 45 13.06 12.82 6.48
C PHE A 45 12.48 11.95 7.59
N VAL A 46 13.05 12.01 8.79
CA VAL A 46 12.52 11.31 9.97
C VAL A 46 11.43 12.17 10.60
N VAL A 47 10.17 11.84 10.35
CA VAL A 47 9.02 12.62 10.87
C VAL A 47 8.81 12.36 12.35
N GLU A 48 8.98 11.12 12.78
CA GLU A 48 8.83 10.72 14.18
C GLU A 48 9.75 9.56 14.57
N VAL A 49 10.00 9.46 15.87
CA VAL A 49 10.67 8.32 16.50
C VAL A 49 9.71 7.65 17.48
N GLN A 50 9.63 6.34 17.44
CA GLN A 50 8.81 5.54 18.36
C GLN A 50 9.68 4.55 19.13
N ASP A 51 9.35 4.30 20.40
CA ASP A 51 10.03 3.33 21.23
C ASP A 51 9.10 2.17 21.58
N THR A 52 9.33 1.02 20.93
CA THR A 52 8.54 -0.20 21.12
C THR A 52 9.28 -1.25 21.97
N ARG A 53 10.39 -0.86 22.60
CA ARG A 53 11.12 -1.74 23.53
C ARG A 53 10.24 -2.04 24.75
N LYS A 54 10.40 -3.24 25.31
CA LYS A 54 9.73 -3.62 26.58
C LYS A 54 10.18 -2.73 27.75
N VAL A 55 11.44 -2.30 27.74
CA VAL A 55 12.01 -1.42 28.77
C VAL A 55 12.47 -0.14 28.08
N THR A 56 11.73 0.95 28.30
CA THR A 56 11.98 2.25 27.65
C THR A 56 12.67 3.26 28.58
N ALA A 57 12.61 3.03 29.90
CA ALA A 57 13.14 3.94 30.93
C ALA A 57 14.67 4.08 30.92
N ASN A 58 15.40 3.11 30.36
CA ASN A 58 16.85 3.14 30.25
C ASN A 58 17.34 2.49 28.96
N VAL A 59 18.65 2.53 28.73
CA VAL A 59 19.33 1.88 27.61
C VAL A 59 20.33 0.83 28.10
N GLY A 60 20.05 0.18 29.22
CA GLY A 60 20.87 -0.90 29.77
C GLY A 60 21.76 -0.48 30.93
N ASN A 61 22.81 -1.26 31.18
CA ASN A 61 23.71 -1.09 32.33
C ASN A 61 25.13 -0.89 31.86
N VAL A 62 25.79 0.11 32.45
CA VAL A 62 27.18 0.50 32.18
C VAL A 62 27.94 0.61 33.50
N PHE A 63 29.22 0.98 33.45
CA PHE A 63 30.06 1.27 34.60
C PHE A 63 30.45 2.76 34.61
N ASP A 64 30.39 3.40 35.77
CA ASP A 64 30.80 4.80 35.92
C ASP A 64 32.32 4.96 36.06
N ALA A 65 32.79 6.19 36.27
CA ALA A 65 34.22 6.50 36.44
C ALA A 65 34.88 5.86 37.67
N LYS A 66 34.09 5.36 38.63
CA LYS A 66 34.56 4.61 39.81
C LYS A 66 34.53 3.10 39.57
N ASN A 67 34.26 2.67 38.33
CA ASN A 67 34.03 1.29 37.95
C ASN A 67 32.89 0.63 38.75
N GLN A 68 31.85 1.41 39.08
CA GLN A 68 30.64 0.91 39.72
C GLN A 68 29.53 0.75 38.69
N ARG A 69 28.77 -0.35 38.79
CA ARG A 69 27.66 -0.63 37.88
C ARG A 69 26.55 0.41 38.09
N THR A 70 26.04 0.93 36.98
CA THR A 70 25.08 2.04 36.93
C THR A 70 24.13 1.86 35.75
N VAL A 71 22.96 2.50 35.82
CA VAL A 71 21.96 2.46 34.74
C VAL A 71 22.29 3.55 33.72
N ALA A 72 22.35 3.17 32.44
CA ALA A 72 22.56 4.12 31.36
C ALA A 72 21.22 4.76 30.94
N LEU A 73 21.17 6.09 30.96
CA LEU A 73 20.01 6.89 30.57
C LEU A 73 20.38 7.81 29.41
N LEU A 74 19.39 8.11 28.58
CA LEU A 74 19.48 9.21 27.62
C LEU A 74 18.88 10.46 28.28
N GLU A 75 19.47 11.64 28.02
CA GLU A 75 19.16 12.93 28.67
C GLU A 75 17.67 13.22 28.93
N ASN A 76 16.79 12.84 28.00
CA ASN A 76 15.35 12.96 28.17
C ASN A 76 14.70 11.58 28.23
N ASN A 77 14.71 10.90 27.09
CA ASN A 77 14.37 9.49 26.89
C ASN A 77 14.76 9.13 25.44
N ALA A 78 14.68 7.86 25.07
CA ALA A 78 15.10 7.42 23.74
C ALA A 78 14.37 8.16 22.60
N VAL A 79 13.05 8.33 22.71
CA VAL A 79 12.25 9.01 21.67
C VAL A 79 12.70 10.45 21.47
N ARG A 80 12.68 11.27 22.54
CA ARG A 80 13.01 12.70 22.44
C ARG A 80 14.47 12.93 22.06
N THR A 81 15.38 12.13 22.62
CA THR A 81 16.81 12.25 22.33
C THR A 81 17.11 11.92 20.87
N LEU A 82 16.56 10.83 20.32
CA LEU A 82 16.78 10.48 18.91
C LEU A 82 16.02 11.43 17.97
N GLN A 83 14.79 11.84 18.29
CA GLN A 83 14.05 12.82 17.49
C GLN A 83 14.84 14.14 17.37
N GLY A 84 15.31 14.66 18.51
CA GLY A 84 16.13 15.87 18.53
C GLY A 84 17.43 15.69 17.76
N PHE A 85 18.04 14.50 17.82
CA PHE A 85 19.23 14.18 17.05
C PHE A 85 18.97 14.23 15.53
N PHE A 86 17.92 13.59 15.02
CA PHE A 86 17.62 13.64 13.58
C PHE A 86 17.18 15.04 13.13
N ASN A 87 16.37 15.74 13.92
CA ASN A 87 15.96 17.11 13.61
C ASN A 87 17.14 18.07 13.48
N ARG A 88 18.17 17.95 14.33
CA ARG A 88 19.34 18.83 14.29
C ARG A 88 20.40 18.41 13.28
N ASN A 89 20.53 17.12 13.00
CA ASN A 89 21.71 16.58 12.30
C ASN A 89 21.40 15.92 10.95
N PHE A 90 20.13 15.73 10.58
CA PHE A 90 19.74 15.04 9.36
C PHE A 90 18.57 15.69 8.62
N ASN A 91 17.46 16.00 9.31
CA ASN A 91 16.27 16.52 8.65
C ASN A 91 16.53 17.92 8.06
N PRO A 92 16.10 18.19 6.82
CA PRO A 92 16.17 19.51 6.23
C PRO A 92 15.06 20.42 6.75
N ASP A 93 15.23 21.74 6.58
CA ASP A 93 14.24 22.74 7.00
C ASP A 93 12.91 22.66 6.23
N ASN A 94 12.96 22.28 4.95
CA ASN A 94 11.78 22.09 4.10
C ASN A 94 11.58 20.60 3.77
N THR A 95 10.41 20.07 4.13
CA THR A 95 10.05 18.66 3.99
C THR A 95 8.85 18.39 3.09
N ASP A 96 8.23 19.43 2.48
CA ASP A 96 6.93 19.32 1.77
C ASP A 96 6.94 18.31 0.62
N SER A 97 8.09 18.12 -0.03
CA SER A 97 8.26 17.20 -1.16
C SER A 97 8.80 15.82 -0.76
N LEU A 98 9.24 15.67 0.50
CA LEU A 98 9.98 14.50 0.99
C LEU A 98 9.03 13.43 1.53
N THR A 99 9.47 12.17 1.50
CA THR A 99 8.75 11.09 2.19
C THR A 99 8.97 11.19 3.69
N ALA A 100 7.86 11.24 4.44
CA ALA A 100 7.87 11.13 5.89
C ALA A 100 8.15 9.67 6.31
N ILE A 101 9.19 9.46 7.11
CA ILE A 101 9.60 8.14 7.60
C ILE A 101 9.57 8.13 9.13
N ALA A 102 8.90 7.14 9.71
CA ALA A 102 8.97 6.86 11.14
C ALA A 102 10.16 5.93 11.44
N LEU A 103 10.93 6.26 12.47
CA LEU A 103 11.98 5.38 13.02
C LEU A 103 11.43 4.66 14.25
N VAL A 104 11.28 3.34 14.17
CA VAL A 104 10.79 2.53 15.29
C VAL A 104 11.94 1.80 15.96
N ILE A 105 12.16 2.10 17.24
CA ILE A 105 13.17 1.46 18.09
C ILE A 105 12.59 0.12 18.56
N LYS A 106 13.20 -0.97 18.10
CA LYS A 106 12.92 -2.35 18.52
C LYS A 106 13.90 -2.81 19.59
N GLU A 107 15.16 -2.36 19.49
CA GLU A 107 16.20 -2.60 20.49
C GLU A 107 17.19 -1.42 20.54
N LEU A 108 17.59 -1.05 21.75
CA LEU A 108 18.63 -0.06 22.02
C LEU A 108 19.17 -0.35 23.41
N LYS A 109 20.37 -0.93 23.48
CA LYS A 109 20.92 -1.47 24.72
C LYS A 109 22.44 -1.42 24.73
N PHE A 110 22.97 -0.81 25.78
CA PHE A 110 24.33 -0.97 26.24
C PHE A 110 24.42 -2.10 27.26
N SER A 111 25.44 -2.93 27.10
CA SER A 111 25.77 -4.00 28.05
C SER A 111 27.27 -3.99 28.28
N GLU A 112 27.68 -3.76 29.52
CA GLU A 112 29.10 -3.75 29.88
C GLU A 112 29.45 -4.79 30.95
N ARG A 113 30.72 -5.17 30.95
CA ARG A 113 31.37 -5.99 31.96
C ARG A 113 32.71 -5.38 32.33
N SER A 114 32.92 -5.14 33.63
CA SER A 114 34.24 -4.78 34.16
C SER A 114 35.21 -5.96 33.99
N MET A 115 36.33 -5.73 33.31
CA MET A 115 37.42 -6.71 33.12
C MET A 115 38.56 -6.47 34.11
N SER A 116 38.83 -5.21 34.44
CA SER A 116 39.78 -4.78 35.48
C SER A 116 39.39 -3.38 35.98
N PRO A 117 40.03 -2.82 37.03
CA PRO A 117 39.73 -1.47 37.51
C PRO A 117 39.89 -0.34 36.48
N THR A 118 40.61 -0.58 35.37
CA THR A 118 40.87 0.40 34.30
C THR A 118 40.35 -0.06 32.94
N LYS A 119 39.63 -1.18 32.87
CA LYS A 119 39.18 -1.76 31.59
C LYS A 119 37.78 -2.34 31.69
N ILE A 120 36.88 -1.80 30.88
CA ILE A 120 35.51 -2.28 30.69
C ILE A 120 35.37 -2.78 29.26
N ALA A 121 34.81 -3.98 29.09
CA ALA A 121 34.35 -4.48 27.79
C ALA A 121 32.85 -4.22 27.67
N GLY A 122 32.41 -3.76 26.50
CA GLY A 122 31.02 -3.39 26.28
C GLY A 122 30.50 -3.71 24.89
N GLU A 123 29.18 -3.70 24.79
CA GLU A 123 28.43 -3.89 23.56
C GLU A 123 27.31 -2.85 23.47
N LEU A 124 27.08 -2.34 22.26
CA LEU A 124 25.91 -1.56 21.88
C LEU A 124 25.11 -2.38 20.86
N THR A 125 23.92 -2.82 21.28
CA THR A 125 22.94 -3.49 20.41
C THR A 125 21.85 -2.52 20.01
N THR A 126 21.59 -2.44 18.70
CA THR A 126 20.54 -1.60 18.11
C THR A 126 19.70 -2.43 17.16
N HIS A 127 18.39 -2.21 17.16
CA HIS A 127 17.49 -2.72 16.14
C HIS A 127 16.47 -1.63 15.83
N PHE A 128 16.52 -1.11 14.60
CA PHE A 128 15.62 -0.08 14.12
C PHE A 128 14.83 -0.57 12.91
N SER A 129 13.56 -0.17 12.84
CA SER A 129 12.69 -0.32 11.67
C SER A 129 12.40 1.07 11.10
N PHE A 130 12.48 1.22 9.79
CA PHE A 130 12.09 2.42 9.06
C PHE A 130 10.75 2.14 8.37
N GLU A 131 9.75 2.96 8.70
CA GLU A 131 8.36 2.72 8.31
C GLU A 131 7.80 3.96 7.60
N ALA A 132 7.01 3.75 6.55
CA ALA A 132 6.28 4.82 5.87
C ALA A 132 4.82 4.83 6.31
N TYR A 133 4.12 5.92 6.01
CA TYR A 133 2.66 5.98 6.14
C TYR A 133 2.00 5.75 4.79
N GLN A 134 1.05 4.83 4.77
CA GLN A 134 0.13 4.63 3.66
C GLN A 134 -1.28 4.62 4.22
N ASN A 135 -2.15 5.52 3.71
CA ASN A 135 -3.56 5.62 4.13
C ASN A 135 -3.75 5.68 5.66
N GLY A 136 -2.86 6.42 6.35
CA GLY A 136 -2.90 6.57 7.82
C GLY A 136 -2.37 5.38 8.62
N ARG A 137 -1.85 4.33 7.97
CA ARG A 137 -1.23 3.17 8.61
C ARG A 137 0.28 3.16 8.41
N GLN A 138 1.01 2.67 9.41
CA GLN A 138 2.44 2.45 9.30
C GLN A 138 2.74 1.14 8.59
N VAL A 139 3.62 1.20 7.60
CA VAL A 139 4.05 0.07 6.80
C VAL A 139 5.57 -0.04 6.87
N PRO A 140 6.13 -1.16 7.35
CA PRO A 140 7.57 -1.34 7.41
C PRO A 140 8.16 -1.39 6.00
N LEU A 141 9.21 -0.60 5.80
CA LEU A 141 9.97 -0.55 4.55
C LEU A 141 11.17 -1.49 4.64
N THR A 142 12.03 -1.23 5.63
CA THR A 142 13.24 -2.01 5.91
C THR A 142 13.69 -1.73 7.35
N GLY A 143 14.60 -2.55 7.86
CA GLY A 143 15.15 -2.39 9.18
C GLY A 143 16.47 -3.12 9.30
N GLY A 144 17.15 -2.94 10.43
CA GLY A 144 18.43 -3.59 10.67
C GLY A 144 18.69 -3.73 12.15
N SER A 145 19.24 -4.90 12.50
CA SER A 145 19.88 -5.11 13.80
C SER A 145 21.40 -5.03 13.64
N SER A 146 22.06 -4.44 14.63
CA SER A 146 23.51 -4.32 14.67
C SER A 146 23.99 -4.33 16.11
N THR A 147 25.05 -5.10 16.35
CA THR A 147 25.79 -5.10 17.61
C THR A 147 27.22 -4.64 17.35
N SER A 148 27.66 -3.60 18.07
CA SER A 148 29.02 -3.09 18.04
C SER A 148 29.70 -3.32 19.38
N THR A 149 30.88 -3.93 19.38
CA THR A 149 31.66 -4.18 20.59
C THR A 149 32.68 -3.06 20.82
N TYR A 150 33.09 -2.87 22.07
CA TYR A 150 34.07 -1.86 22.44
C TYR A 150 34.79 -2.17 23.75
N THR A 151 35.87 -1.42 23.99
CA THR A 151 36.60 -1.43 25.26
C THR A 151 36.94 -0.01 25.66
N ARG A 152 36.78 0.35 26.93
CA ARG A 152 37.11 1.69 27.45
C ARG A 152 37.67 1.67 28.87
N ASP A 153 38.36 2.76 29.21
CA ASP A 153 38.61 3.12 30.60
C ASP A 153 37.31 3.66 31.24
N PRO A 154 37.02 3.35 32.53
CA PRO A 154 35.84 3.84 33.23
C PRO A 154 35.65 5.37 33.19
N ARG A 155 36.74 6.14 33.08
CA ARG A 155 36.70 7.62 33.00
C ARG A 155 36.24 8.14 31.63
N GLN A 156 36.25 7.30 30.59
CA GLN A 156 35.92 7.69 29.21
C GLN A 156 34.45 7.45 28.86
N ASN A 157 33.52 7.99 29.65
CA ASN A 157 32.08 7.82 29.42
C ASN A 157 31.60 8.44 28.10
N GLU A 158 32.32 9.44 27.56
CA GLU A 158 32.01 10.04 26.25
C GLU A 158 32.00 9.02 25.10
N MET A 159 32.70 7.89 25.24
CA MET A 159 32.73 6.86 24.22
C MET A 159 31.35 6.22 23.99
N LEU A 160 30.51 6.15 25.02
CA LEU A 160 29.13 5.62 24.91
C LEU A 160 28.29 6.48 23.96
N GLU A 161 28.41 7.80 24.09
CA GLU A 161 27.76 8.77 23.20
C GLU A 161 28.25 8.60 21.76
N GLN A 162 29.58 8.58 21.58
CA GLN A 162 30.19 8.47 20.26
C GLN A 162 29.72 7.20 19.54
N MET A 163 29.65 6.08 20.25
CA MET A 163 29.16 4.82 19.69
C MET A 163 27.69 4.88 19.27
N LEU A 164 26.83 5.45 20.12
CA LEU A 164 25.42 5.60 19.76
C LEU A 164 25.26 6.51 18.54
N ARG A 165 25.99 7.64 18.52
CA ARG A 165 25.95 8.60 17.41
C ARG A 165 26.43 7.97 16.10
N GLN A 166 27.52 7.20 16.13
CA GLN A 166 28.02 6.46 14.96
C GLN A 166 27.02 5.39 14.49
N ALA A 167 26.40 4.66 15.42
CA ALA A 167 25.38 3.67 15.09
C ALA A 167 24.18 4.33 14.38
N LEU A 168 23.63 5.42 14.92
CA LEU A 168 22.53 6.16 14.30
C LEU A 168 22.91 6.70 12.91
N GLY A 169 24.09 7.30 12.79
CA GLY A 169 24.61 7.80 11.51
C GLY A 169 24.77 6.68 10.46
N ASN A 170 25.23 5.50 10.86
CA ASN A 170 25.35 4.34 9.98
C ASN A 170 23.97 3.82 9.55
N GLN A 171 23.03 3.71 10.47
CA GLN A 171 21.68 3.23 10.20
C GLN A 171 20.94 4.13 9.20
N ILE A 172 20.98 5.46 9.39
CA ILE A 172 20.33 6.39 8.46
C ILE A 172 21.02 6.43 7.10
N ARG A 173 22.35 6.28 7.03
CA ARG A 173 23.08 6.14 5.76
C ARG A 173 22.71 4.86 5.02
N ASN A 174 22.63 3.73 5.74
CA ASN A 174 22.22 2.45 5.17
C ASN A 174 20.78 2.51 4.65
N PHE A 175 19.86 3.08 5.43
CA PHE A 175 18.50 3.33 4.98
C PHE A 175 18.47 4.26 3.76
N GLY A 176 19.26 5.33 3.75
CA GLY A 176 19.34 6.23 2.60
C GLY A 176 19.82 5.53 1.31
N LYS A 177 20.83 4.65 1.41
CA LYS A 177 21.27 3.83 0.27
C LYS A 177 20.14 2.91 -0.21
N TRP A 178 19.47 2.21 0.71
CA TRP A 178 18.32 1.36 0.38
C TRP A 178 17.21 2.18 -0.27
N TYR A 179 16.88 3.35 0.27
CA TYR A 179 15.84 4.23 -0.24
C TYR A 179 16.15 4.74 -1.66
N ALA A 180 17.40 5.13 -1.93
CA ALA A 180 17.81 5.55 -3.27
C ALA A 180 17.66 4.43 -4.32
N GLN A 181 17.91 3.18 -3.92
CA GLN A 181 17.83 2.01 -4.79
C GLN A 181 16.39 1.53 -5.01
N ASN A 182 15.51 1.70 -4.02
CA ASN A 182 14.18 1.08 -4.02
C ASN A 182 13.03 2.08 -4.22
N SER A 183 13.19 3.36 -3.87
CA SER A 183 12.05 4.28 -3.75
C SER A 183 11.30 4.61 -5.04
N ASN A 184 11.85 4.28 -6.21
CA ASN A 184 11.18 4.44 -7.50
C ASN A 184 10.36 3.23 -7.92
N THR A 185 10.60 2.05 -7.33
CA THR A 185 10.01 0.77 -7.69
C THR A 185 9.24 0.12 -6.55
N PHE A 186 9.38 0.63 -5.32
CA PHE A 186 8.74 0.08 -4.14
C PHE A 186 7.25 0.48 -4.10
N ASP A 187 6.38 -0.52 -4.15
CA ASP A 187 4.91 -0.42 -4.10
C ASP A 187 4.42 0.39 -2.90
N LYS A 188 5.03 0.17 -1.73
CA LYS A 188 4.69 0.84 -0.46
C LYS A 188 5.04 2.33 -0.42
N LEU A 189 5.67 2.85 -1.46
CA LEU A 189 5.97 4.28 -1.61
C LEU A 189 5.21 4.92 -2.77
N THR A 190 4.32 4.17 -3.43
CA THR A 190 3.49 4.70 -4.51
C THR A 190 2.47 5.71 -3.99
N ARG A 191 2.20 6.73 -4.79
CA ARG A 191 1.34 7.88 -4.42
C ARG A 191 0.01 7.89 -5.17
N ARG A 192 -0.01 7.33 -6.37
CA ARG A 192 -1.20 7.27 -7.23
C ARG A 192 -1.07 6.14 -8.25
N VAL A 193 -2.19 5.78 -8.84
CA VAL A 193 -2.26 4.91 -10.01
C VAL A 193 -2.61 5.75 -11.23
N GLU A 194 -1.94 5.46 -12.34
CA GLU A 194 -2.18 6.05 -13.64
C GLU A 194 -2.59 4.93 -14.61
N VAL A 195 -3.77 5.06 -15.21
CA VAL A 195 -4.27 4.08 -16.19
C VAL A 195 -3.74 4.43 -17.57
N ILE A 196 -3.12 3.44 -18.22
CA ILE A 196 -2.58 3.54 -19.57
C ILE A 196 -3.31 2.49 -20.42
N PHE A 197 -3.90 2.91 -21.54
CA PHE A 197 -4.56 1.98 -22.45
C PHE A 197 -3.58 1.47 -23.50
N ASP A 198 -3.35 0.17 -23.51
CA ASP A 198 -2.58 -0.51 -24.54
C ASP A 198 -3.50 -0.88 -25.72
N GLU A 199 -2.90 -1.12 -26.88
CA GLU A 199 -3.62 -1.63 -28.06
C GLU A 199 -4.22 -3.01 -27.79
N ALA A 200 -5.40 -3.24 -28.37
CA ALA A 200 -6.09 -4.52 -28.35
C ALA A 200 -5.21 -5.62 -28.96
N ARG A 201 -5.28 -6.83 -28.40
CA ARG A 201 -4.55 -7.98 -28.93
C ARG A 201 -5.36 -8.58 -30.08
N GLN A 202 -4.70 -8.96 -31.16
CA GLN A 202 -5.35 -9.77 -32.19
C GLN A 202 -5.64 -11.17 -31.63
N LEU A 203 -6.91 -11.57 -31.61
CA LEU A 203 -7.34 -12.89 -31.16
C LEU A 203 -7.17 -13.91 -32.30
N ASP A 204 -7.37 -15.20 -32.00
CA ASP A 204 -7.30 -16.26 -33.01
C ASP A 204 -8.38 -16.05 -34.07
N ALA A 205 -7.97 -15.52 -35.23
CA ALA A 205 -8.87 -15.14 -36.31
C ALA A 205 -9.66 -16.32 -36.92
N ASP A 206 -9.24 -17.57 -36.67
CA ASP A 206 -10.01 -18.71 -37.14
C ASP A 206 -11.27 -18.93 -36.30
N THR A 207 -11.18 -18.78 -34.99
CA THR A 207 -12.29 -19.05 -34.06
C THR A 207 -13.02 -17.79 -33.62
N ILE A 208 -12.34 -16.65 -33.61
CA ILE A 208 -12.82 -15.38 -33.07
C ILE A 208 -12.80 -14.27 -34.12
N ILE A 209 -13.70 -13.29 -33.97
CA ILE A 209 -13.68 -12.02 -34.71
C ILE A 209 -13.52 -10.89 -33.71
N ASP A 210 -12.45 -10.12 -33.83
CA ASP A 210 -12.29 -8.86 -33.10
C ASP A 210 -13.24 -7.80 -33.66
N TYR A 211 -13.81 -6.99 -32.77
CA TYR A 211 -14.69 -5.89 -33.17
C TYR A 211 -13.92 -4.85 -33.98
N ALA A 212 -14.46 -4.50 -35.15
CA ALA A 212 -14.04 -3.36 -35.93
C ALA A 212 -15.23 -2.75 -36.66
N SER A 213 -15.43 -1.43 -36.53
CA SER A 213 -16.51 -0.72 -37.23
C SER A 213 -16.41 -0.83 -38.75
N THR A 214 -15.23 -1.12 -39.27
CA THR A 214 -14.94 -1.33 -40.70
C THR A 214 -15.16 -2.77 -41.17
N ARG A 215 -15.48 -3.72 -40.29
CA ARG A 215 -15.72 -5.13 -40.62
C ARG A 215 -17.08 -5.60 -40.08
N PRO A 216 -18.18 -5.32 -40.81
CA PRO A 216 -19.49 -5.87 -40.47
C PRO A 216 -19.50 -7.40 -40.47
N LEU A 217 -20.35 -7.98 -39.64
CA LEU A 217 -20.59 -9.43 -39.60
C LEU A 217 -21.20 -9.91 -40.91
N THR A 218 -20.87 -11.16 -41.25
CA THR A 218 -21.41 -11.88 -42.40
C THR A 218 -21.85 -13.27 -41.97
N TRP A 219 -22.73 -13.92 -42.73
CA TRP A 219 -23.20 -15.26 -42.37
C TRP A 219 -22.10 -16.34 -42.34
N THR A 220 -20.91 -16.09 -42.90
CA THR A 220 -19.75 -17.01 -42.81
C THR A 220 -19.09 -17.01 -41.43
N ASP A 221 -19.40 -16.02 -40.60
CA ASP A 221 -18.90 -15.87 -39.24
C ASP A 221 -19.69 -16.74 -38.25
N PHE A 222 -20.86 -17.23 -38.64
CA PHE A 222 -21.75 -18.07 -37.82
C PHE A 222 -21.53 -19.54 -38.15
N ARG A 223 -20.45 -20.12 -37.62
CA ARG A 223 -20.00 -21.51 -37.88
C ARG A 223 -20.58 -22.53 -36.90
N GLY A 224 -21.23 -22.07 -35.84
CA GLY A 224 -21.91 -22.92 -34.87
C GLY A 224 -23.09 -23.66 -35.45
N ARG A 225 -23.48 -24.75 -34.79
CA ARG A 225 -24.64 -25.56 -35.17
C ARG A 225 -25.90 -25.06 -34.45
N PRO A 226 -26.99 -24.76 -35.17
CA PRO A 226 -28.25 -24.42 -34.53
C PRO A 226 -28.74 -25.51 -33.58
N SER A 227 -29.16 -25.11 -32.38
CA SER A 227 -29.79 -26.03 -31.43
C SER A 227 -31.12 -26.54 -31.99
N LEU A 228 -31.32 -27.86 -31.98
CA LEU A 228 -32.54 -28.49 -32.47
C LEU A 228 -33.78 -28.09 -31.66
N VAL A 229 -33.60 -27.76 -30.38
CA VAL A 229 -34.67 -27.39 -29.45
C VAL A 229 -34.87 -25.88 -29.30
N SER A 230 -33.97 -25.06 -29.86
CA SER A 230 -34.09 -23.59 -29.79
C SER A 230 -35.17 -23.08 -30.74
N ARG A 231 -36.04 -22.20 -30.24
CA ARG A 231 -37.04 -21.50 -31.06
C ARG A 231 -36.46 -20.30 -31.86
N TRP A 232 -35.21 -19.95 -31.62
CA TRP A 232 -34.59 -18.75 -32.18
C TRP A 232 -34.16 -18.95 -33.64
N ALA A 233 -34.21 -17.85 -34.41
CA ALA A 233 -33.84 -17.79 -35.81
C ALA A 233 -32.31 -17.82 -36.01
N ALA A 234 -31.61 -17.09 -35.17
CA ALA A 234 -30.16 -17.04 -35.07
C ALA A 234 -29.76 -16.79 -33.60
N GLN A 235 -28.46 -16.92 -33.33
CA GLN A 235 -27.85 -16.57 -32.06
C GLN A 235 -26.42 -16.14 -32.32
N VAL A 236 -26.07 -14.96 -31.81
CA VAL A 236 -24.69 -14.48 -31.75
C VAL A 236 -24.13 -14.61 -30.35
N PHE A 237 -22.85 -15.00 -30.26
CA PHE A 237 -22.12 -14.95 -29.01
C PHE A 237 -21.05 -13.86 -29.09
N THR A 238 -21.31 -12.74 -28.42
CA THR A 238 -20.35 -11.64 -28.29
C THR A 238 -20.01 -11.38 -26.85
N SER A 239 -18.77 -10.95 -26.60
CA SER A 239 -18.28 -10.64 -25.26
C SER A 239 -17.15 -9.62 -25.31
N PHE A 240 -16.80 -9.08 -24.15
CA PHE A 240 -15.59 -8.30 -23.96
C PHE A 240 -14.84 -8.76 -22.73
N GLY A 241 -13.55 -8.40 -22.69
CA GLY A 241 -12.64 -8.78 -21.63
C GLY A 241 -11.50 -7.79 -21.55
N PHE A 242 -10.71 -7.89 -20.48
CA PHE A 242 -9.52 -7.06 -20.32
C PHE A 242 -8.34 -7.88 -19.80
N GLU A 243 -7.15 -7.41 -20.13
CA GLU A 243 -5.90 -7.80 -19.48
C GLU A 243 -5.34 -6.56 -18.77
N ALA A 244 -4.83 -6.72 -17.56
CA ALA A 244 -4.16 -5.65 -16.84
C ALA A 244 -2.77 -6.09 -16.37
N ARG A 245 -1.80 -5.19 -16.50
CA ARG A 245 -0.44 -5.35 -15.96
C ARG A 245 -0.01 -4.06 -15.31
N SER A 246 0.67 -4.14 -14.17
CA SER A 246 1.17 -2.97 -13.47
C SER A 246 2.69 -2.93 -13.47
N THR A 247 3.23 -1.73 -13.67
CA THR A 247 4.64 -1.42 -13.34
C THR A 247 4.68 -0.24 -12.39
N ILE A 248 5.79 -0.06 -11.68
CA ILE A 248 5.96 1.10 -10.79
C ILE A 248 7.11 1.93 -11.32
N LYS A 249 6.83 3.20 -11.59
CA LYS A 249 7.81 4.17 -12.05
C LYS A 249 7.62 5.49 -11.32
N ASN A 250 8.69 6.02 -10.71
CA ASN A 250 8.67 7.31 -10.01
C ASN A 250 7.52 7.40 -8.99
N ARG A 251 7.26 6.31 -8.23
CA ARG A 251 6.17 6.22 -7.24
C ARG A 251 4.76 6.34 -7.82
N VAL A 252 4.60 6.09 -9.11
CA VAL A 252 3.31 5.97 -9.77
C VAL A 252 3.15 4.52 -10.21
N VAL A 253 2.03 3.89 -9.84
CA VAL A 253 1.62 2.61 -10.43
C VAL A 253 1.11 2.92 -11.83
N GLN A 254 1.81 2.43 -12.85
CA GLN A 254 1.37 2.48 -14.24
C GLN A 254 0.56 1.21 -14.52
N LEU A 255 -0.76 1.34 -14.53
CA LEU A 255 -1.70 0.25 -14.80
C LEU A 255 -2.01 0.21 -16.29
N HIS A 256 -1.31 -0.67 -16.99
CA HIS A 256 -1.52 -0.94 -18.41
C HIS A 256 -2.73 -1.85 -18.59
N VAL A 257 -3.74 -1.35 -19.31
CA VAL A 257 -5.00 -2.04 -19.55
C VAL A 257 -5.20 -2.24 -21.03
N ARG A 258 -5.40 -3.49 -21.42
CA ARG A 258 -5.81 -3.89 -22.76
C ARG A 258 -7.25 -4.38 -22.70
N THR A 259 -8.09 -3.92 -23.61
CA THR A 259 -9.49 -4.36 -23.72
C THR A 259 -9.72 -5.01 -25.07
N ASN A 260 -10.42 -6.14 -25.08
CA ASN A 260 -10.79 -6.87 -26.28
C ASN A 260 -12.31 -7.03 -26.33
N VAL A 261 -12.87 -6.92 -27.53
CA VAL A 261 -14.29 -7.13 -27.83
C VAL A 261 -14.37 -8.08 -28.99
N TRP A 262 -15.15 -9.15 -28.86
CA TRP A 262 -15.11 -10.22 -29.84
C TRP A 262 -16.43 -10.96 -30.01
N LEU A 263 -16.53 -11.66 -31.16
CA LEU A 263 -17.53 -12.66 -31.46
C LEU A 263 -16.89 -14.04 -31.54
N ASP A 264 -17.53 -15.06 -30.97
CA ASP A 264 -17.12 -16.47 -31.11
C ASP A 264 -17.87 -17.15 -32.26
N LYS A 265 -17.13 -17.50 -33.32
CA LYS A 265 -17.70 -18.07 -34.55
C LYS A 265 -18.21 -19.49 -34.34
N THR A 266 -17.62 -20.21 -33.39
CA THR A 266 -17.84 -21.65 -33.18
C THR A 266 -19.16 -21.95 -32.47
N ILE A 267 -19.70 -20.97 -31.76
CA ILE A 267 -20.97 -21.07 -31.03
C ILE A 267 -22.02 -20.06 -31.48
N SER A 268 -21.69 -19.15 -32.41
CA SER A 268 -22.66 -18.30 -33.12
C SER A 268 -23.25 -19.05 -34.31
N TRP A 269 -24.57 -19.04 -34.48
CA TRP A 269 -25.27 -19.81 -35.52
C TRP A 269 -26.50 -19.09 -36.09
N GLY A 270 -26.95 -19.50 -37.28
CA GLY A 270 -28.20 -19.03 -37.89
C GLY A 270 -28.88 -20.15 -38.68
N ARG A 271 -30.21 -20.29 -38.56
CA ARG A 271 -30.97 -21.29 -39.32
C ARG A 271 -30.98 -20.95 -40.80
N ALA A 272 -30.84 -21.95 -41.66
CA ALA A 272 -30.71 -21.75 -43.11
C ALA A 272 -31.85 -20.90 -43.72
N ASN A 273 -33.09 -21.10 -43.26
CA ASN A 273 -34.27 -20.35 -43.71
C ASN A 273 -34.41 -18.95 -43.10
N ALA A 274 -33.59 -18.59 -42.12
CA ALA A 274 -33.62 -17.29 -41.45
C ALA A 274 -32.41 -16.41 -41.80
N LYS A 275 -31.46 -16.91 -42.60
CA LYS A 275 -30.29 -16.15 -43.03
C LYS A 275 -30.69 -15.08 -44.05
N ASN A 276 -30.91 -13.86 -43.57
CA ASN A 276 -31.16 -12.67 -44.39
C ASN A 276 -30.51 -11.43 -43.73
N ASP A 277 -30.47 -10.32 -44.44
CA ASP A 277 -29.78 -9.10 -44.00
C ASP A 277 -30.41 -8.48 -42.75
N TYR A 278 -31.73 -8.61 -42.58
CA TYR A 278 -32.43 -8.05 -41.43
C TYR A 278 -32.08 -8.79 -40.13
N VAL A 279 -32.06 -10.12 -40.16
CA VAL A 279 -31.64 -10.93 -39.00
C VAL A 279 -30.15 -10.73 -38.73
N LEU A 280 -29.31 -10.65 -39.76
CA LEU A 280 -27.88 -10.37 -39.59
C LEU A 280 -27.63 -9.01 -38.93
N ALA A 281 -28.42 -7.99 -39.30
CA ALA A 281 -28.36 -6.67 -38.67
C ALA A 281 -28.80 -6.71 -37.19
N HIS A 282 -29.70 -7.62 -36.81
CA HIS A 282 -30.06 -7.84 -35.41
C HIS A 282 -28.86 -8.36 -34.61
N GLU A 283 -28.19 -9.39 -35.13
CA GLU A 283 -27.00 -9.98 -34.51
C GLU A 283 -25.79 -9.02 -34.50
N GLN A 284 -25.63 -8.18 -35.54
CA GLN A 284 -24.62 -7.12 -35.56
C GLN A 284 -24.83 -6.13 -34.42
N LEU A 285 -26.08 -5.75 -34.12
CA LEU A 285 -26.35 -4.77 -33.09
C LEU A 285 -26.01 -5.28 -31.68
N HIS A 286 -26.14 -6.59 -31.42
CA HIS A 286 -25.62 -7.21 -30.21
C HIS A 286 -24.10 -7.04 -30.09
N PHE A 287 -23.36 -7.18 -31.21
CA PHE A 287 -21.91 -6.94 -31.21
C PHE A 287 -21.55 -5.46 -30.94
N ASP A 288 -22.32 -4.54 -31.52
CA ASP A 288 -22.18 -3.10 -31.28
C ASP A 288 -22.50 -2.71 -29.82
N ILE A 289 -23.49 -3.34 -29.20
CA ILE A 289 -23.82 -3.19 -27.77
C ILE A 289 -22.64 -3.64 -26.89
N THR A 290 -22.01 -4.76 -27.24
CA THR A 290 -20.80 -5.25 -26.55
C THR A 290 -19.65 -4.25 -26.66
N GLN A 291 -19.40 -3.70 -27.84
CA GLN A 291 -18.40 -2.65 -28.03
C GLN A 291 -18.70 -1.40 -27.19
N LEU A 292 -19.94 -0.91 -27.22
CA LEU A 292 -20.36 0.25 -26.43
C LEU A 292 -20.09 0.03 -24.95
N THR A 293 -20.37 -1.17 -24.45
CA THR A 293 -20.18 -1.51 -23.04
C THR A 293 -18.68 -1.52 -22.66
N ALA A 294 -17.82 -2.07 -23.52
CA ALA A 294 -16.38 -2.02 -23.33
C ALA A 294 -15.84 -0.58 -23.32
N LEU A 295 -16.36 0.30 -24.18
CA LEU A 295 -15.99 1.72 -24.20
C LEU A 295 -16.42 2.45 -22.92
N ARG A 296 -17.62 2.15 -22.41
CA ARG A 296 -18.09 2.68 -21.11
C ARG A 296 -17.21 2.20 -19.96
N PHE A 297 -16.80 0.94 -19.95
CA PHE A 297 -15.83 0.41 -18.99
C PHE A 297 -14.51 1.18 -19.05
N LYS A 298 -13.91 1.36 -20.24
CA LYS A 298 -12.67 2.15 -20.42
C LYS A 298 -12.82 3.57 -19.86
N LYS A 299 -13.92 4.25 -20.18
CA LYS A 299 -14.19 5.60 -19.68
C LYS A 299 -14.34 5.64 -18.16
N LYS A 300 -15.00 4.63 -17.55
CA LYS A 300 -15.10 4.54 -16.09
C LYS A 300 -13.73 4.44 -15.44
N ILE A 301 -12.90 3.50 -15.90
CA ILE A 301 -11.58 3.28 -15.27
C ILE A 301 -10.60 4.41 -15.55
N LYS A 302 -10.70 5.10 -16.70
CA LYS A 302 -9.89 6.30 -16.99
C LYS A 302 -10.11 7.42 -15.95
N ASN A 303 -11.33 7.52 -15.43
CA ASN A 303 -11.75 8.60 -14.52
C ASN A 303 -11.80 8.15 -13.05
N LEU A 304 -11.44 6.89 -12.75
CA LEU A 304 -11.44 6.38 -11.39
C LEU A 304 -10.14 6.77 -10.68
N ILE A 305 -10.27 7.26 -9.44
CA ILE A 305 -9.13 7.42 -8.54
C ILE A 305 -8.93 6.08 -7.85
N PHE A 306 -7.95 5.31 -8.31
CA PHE A 306 -7.64 4.01 -7.74
C PHE A 306 -6.83 4.12 -6.45
N SER A 307 -7.09 3.18 -5.55
CA SER A 307 -6.22 2.88 -4.41
C SER A 307 -4.88 2.33 -4.90
N THR A 308 -3.77 2.85 -4.37
CA THR A 308 -2.44 2.27 -4.62
C THR A 308 -2.28 0.86 -4.03
N GLU A 309 -3.14 0.47 -3.08
CA GLU A 309 -3.09 -0.83 -2.42
C GLU A 309 -3.99 -1.88 -3.09
N ASP A 310 -5.09 -1.46 -3.72
CA ASP A 310 -6.16 -2.39 -4.16
C ASP A 310 -6.63 -2.17 -5.60
N TYR A 311 -5.84 -1.45 -6.41
CA TYR A 311 -6.19 -1.14 -7.80
C TYR A 311 -6.56 -2.36 -8.63
N SER A 312 -5.97 -3.52 -8.35
CA SER A 312 -6.27 -4.79 -9.03
C SER A 312 -7.70 -5.28 -8.76
N SER A 313 -8.17 -5.16 -7.52
CA SER A 313 -9.53 -5.56 -7.16
C SER A 313 -10.54 -4.53 -7.64
N GLU A 314 -10.18 -3.24 -7.57
CA GLU A 314 -11.03 -2.15 -8.05
C GLU A 314 -11.31 -2.26 -9.56
N ILE A 315 -10.30 -2.51 -10.40
CA ILE A 315 -10.52 -2.67 -11.85
C ILE A 315 -11.33 -3.93 -12.16
N GLN A 316 -11.08 -5.03 -11.44
CA GLN A 316 -11.84 -6.27 -11.58
C GLN A 316 -13.30 -6.09 -11.19
N TYR A 317 -13.57 -5.34 -10.11
CA TYR A 317 -14.92 -5.00 -9.70
C TYR A 317 -15.65 -4.19 -10.77
N GLN A 318 -15.01 -3.13 -11.32
CA GLN A 318 -15.60 -2.37 -12.42
C GLN A 318 -15.90 -3.27 -13.64
N TYR A 319 -14.99 -4.17 -14.00
CA TYR A 319 -15.24 -5.11 -15.10
C TYR A 319 -16.49 -5.98 -14.85
N LEU A 320 -16.65 -6.54 -13.66
CA LEU A 320 -17.81 -7.37 -13.32
C LEU A 320 -19.12 -6.58 -13.38
N GLU A 321 -19.13 -5.32 -12.97
CA GLU A 321 -20.30 -4.44 -13.11
C GLU A 321 -20.66 -4.23 -14.57
N PHE A 322 -19.70 -3.83 -15.42
CA PHE A 322 -19.97 -3.64 -16.85
C PHE A 322 -20.30 -4.95 -17.59
N PHE A 323 -19.79 -6.09 -17.12
CA PHE A 323 -20.17 -7.39 -17.65
C PHE A 323 -21.62 -7.74 -17.34
N ARG A 324 -22.11 -7.37 -16.14
CA ARG A 324 -23.54 -7.49 -15.79
C ARG A 324 -24.39 -6.54 -16.61
N ASP A 325 -23.94 -5.29 -16.76
CA ASP A 325 -24.61 -4.27 -17.57
C ASP A 325 -24.74 -4.72 -19.04
N LEU A 326 -23.72 -5.37 -19.59
CA LEU A 326 -23.78 -5.96 -20.92
C LEU A 326 -24.94 -6.95 -21.04
N GLY A 327 -25.06 -7.88 -20.08
CA GLY A 327 -26.14 -8.87 -20.07
C GLY A 327 -27.52 -8.21 -19.98
N GLN A 328 -27.66 -7.19 -19.14
CA GLN A 328 -28.91 -6.43 -19.02
C GLN A 328 -29.26 -5.67 -20.30
N LEU A 329 -28.27 -5.06 -20.97
CA LEU A 329 -28.49 -4.28 -22.18
C LEU A 329 -28.84 -5.16 -23.39
N GLN A 330 -28.21 -6.34 -23.51
CA GLN A 330 -28.57 -7.33 -24.52
C GLN A 330 -29.99 -7.86 -24.29
N GLN A 331 -30.34 -8.21 -23.06
CA GLN A 331 -31.69 -8.67 -22.71
C GLN A 331 -32.75 -7.58 -22.98
N GLN A 332 -32.47 -6.33 -22.61
CA GLN A 332 -33.36 -5.21 -22.87
C GLN A 332 -33.60 -5.02 -24.38
N TYR A 333 -32.54 -5.10 -25.18
CA TYR A 333 -32.64 -5.00 -26.63
C TYR A 333 -33.50 -6.14 -27.22
N ASP A 334 -33.27 -7.38 -26.78
CA ASP A 334 -34.07 -8.53 -27.18
C ASP A 334 -35.55 -8.36 -26.80
N ASP A 335 -35.85 -7.98 -25.56
CA ASP A 335 -37.22 -7.81 -25.08
C ASP A 335 -37.96 -6.70 -25.84
N GLU A 336 -37.33 -5.53 -26.01
CA GLU A 336 -37.95 -4.39 -26.68
C GLU A 336 -38.16 -4.62 -28.18
N THR A 337 -37.30 -5.41 -28.81
CA THR A 337 -37.46 -5.78 -30.22
C THR A 337 -38.32 -7.03 -30.42
N ASN A 338 -38.80 -7.66 -29.34
CA ASN A 338 -39.45 -8.97 -29.39
C ASN A 338 -38.58 -9.98 -30.16
N HIS A 339 -37.32 -10.11 -29.76
CA HIS A 339 -36.27 -10.93 -30.38
C HIS A 339 -36.14 -10.66 -31.89
N GLY A 340 -36.08 -9.38 -32.26
CA GLY A 340 -35.97 -8.93 -33.64
C GLY A 340 -37.26 -8.93 -34.46
N LEU A 341 -38.43 -9.28 -33.91
CA LEU A 341 -39.70 -9.24 -34.66
C LEU A 341 -40.26 -7.81 -34.83
N ASN A 342 -39.87 -6.86 -33.98
CA ASN A 342 -40.28 -5.47 -34.05
C ASN A 342 -39.24 -4.59 -34.76
N GLN A 343 -39.44 -4.41 -36.07
CA GLN A 343 -38.54 -3.64 -36.92
C GLN A 343 -38.35 -2.19 -36.46
N ALA A 344 -39.43 -1.50 -36.08
CA ALA A 344 -39.36 -0.11 -35.65
C ALA A 344 -38.48 0.06 -34.41
N LYS A 345 -38.57 -0.88 -33.46
CA LYS A 345 -37.71 -0.89 -32.27
C LYS A 345 -36.26 -1.22 -32.59
N GLN A 346 -36.01 -2.16 -33.50
CA GLN A 346 -34.64 -2.47 -33.95
C GLN A 346 -33.97 -1.25 -34.61
N TYR A 347 -34.69 -0.52 -35.48
CA TYR A 347 -34.16 0.72 -36.07
C TYR A 347 -33.89 1.81 -35.04
N PHE A 348 -34.76 1.96 -34.04
CA PHE A 348 -34.54 2.89 -32.94
C PHE A 348 -33.27 2.54 -32.15
N TRP A 349 -33.09 1.28 -31.79
CA TRP A 349 -31.89 0.81 -31.10
C TRP A 349 -30.63 1.00 -31.95
N ALA A 350 -30.68 0.70 -33.24
CA ALA A 350 -29.56 0.89 -34.14
C ALA A 350 -29.12 2.37 -34.21
N ALA A 351 -30.08 3.29 -34.30
CA ALA A 351 -29.79 4.72 -34.27
C ALA A 351 -29.20 5.17 -32.92
N LYS A 352 -29.76 4.68 -31.81
CA LYS A 352 -29.27 4.96 -30.45
C LYS A 352 -27.83 4.50 -30.26
N ILE A 353 -27.54 3.22 -30.50
CA ILE A 353 -26.20 2.65 -30.30
C ILE A 353 -25.17 3.31 -31.21
N LYS A 354 -25.52 3.57 -32.48
CA LYS A 354 -24.65 4.30 -33.41
C LYS A 354 -24.29 5.69 -32.89
N GLN A 355 -25.27 6.44 -32.37
CA GLN A 355 -25.02 7.76 -31.81
C GLN A 355 -24.12 7.69 -30.57
N GLU A 356 -24.34 6.71 -29.69
CA GLU A 356 -23.52 6.53 -28.50
C GLU A 356 -22.08 6.14 -28.84
N LEU A 357 -21.87 5.20 -29.78
CA LEU A 357 -20.54 4.83 -30.26
C LEU A 357 -19.79 6.03 -30.85
N LYS A 358 -20.47 6.86 -31.64
CA LYS A 358 -19.89 8.09 -32.21
C LYS A 358 -19.40 9.06 -31.14
N ASN A 359 -20.07 9.14 -29.99
CA ASN A 359 -19.65 10.02 -28.90
C ASN A 359 -18.29 9.59 -28.31
N PHE A 360 -17.90 8.32 -28.43
CA PHE A 360 -16.59 7.82 -28.00
C PHE A 360 -15.49 7.98 -29.06
N GLU A 361 -15.82 8.24 -30.33
CA GLU A 361 -14.84 8.54 -31.38
C GLU A 361 -14.31 9.99 -31.31
N GLY A 362 -15.05 10.88 -30.63
CA GLY A 362 -14.70 12.29 -30.45
C GLY A 362 -14.07 12.64 -29.10
N GLU A 363 -13.87 11.66 -28.21
CA GLU A 363 -13.23 11.78 -26.88
C GLU A 363 -11.80 11.19 -26.90
#